data_AF-A0A7S1UR41-F1
#
_entry.id   AF-A0A7S1UR41-F1
#
_cell.length_a   1.000
_cell.length_b   1.000
_cell.length_c   1.000
_cell.angle_alpha   90.00
_cell.angle_beta   90.00
_cell.angle_gamma   90.00
#
_symmetry.space_group_name_H-M   'P 1'
#
loop_
_entity.id
_entity.type
_entity.pdbx_description
1 polymer ?
#
loop_
_entity_poly.entity_id
_entity_poly.type
_entity_poly.pdbx_seq_one_letter_code
_entity_poly.pdbx_strand_id
1 'polypeptide(L)'
;STDGTRVAMSCEAYFNNRGKVQIYDWNIDSGDWKSIGEVTVNDPNSFFGWGVGFDSLGDRLAVSGYGYQVGSPSRRGLARVFDYNGTSWEQVGGDLEGSEDREEFGYSMALSG
;
A
#
# COMPACT_ATOMS: atom_id res chain seq x y z
N SER A 1 -2.31 -10.54 -7.14
CA SER A 1 -1.85 -11.92 -6.85
C SER A 1 -1.29 -12.56 -8.11
N THR A 2 -0.55 -13.67 -7.99
CA THR A 2 0.06 -14.34 -9.16
C THR A 2 -0.95 -15.00 -10.09
N ASP A 3 -2.15 -15.30 -9.60
CA ASP A 3 -3.28 -15.84 -10.38
C ASP A 3 -4.13 -14.75 -11.06
N GLY A 4 -3.85 -13.47 -10.80
CA GLY A 4 -4.57 -12.33 -11.37
C GLY A 4 -5.99 -12.12 -10.82
N THR A 5 -6.43 -12.86 -9.80
CA THR A 5 -7.78 -12.74 -9.22
C THR A 5 -7.90 -11.63 -8.18
N ARG A 6 -6.77 -11.13 -7.67
CA ARG A 6 -6.71 -10.01 -6.72
C ARG A 6 -5.86 -8.86 -7.25
N VAL A 7 -6.42 -7.65 -7.20
CA VAL A 7 -5.74 -6.42 -7.63
C VAL A 7 -5.80 -5.36 -6.54
N ALA A 8 -4.77 -4.52 -6.49
CA ALA A 8 -4.71 -3.34 -5.64
C ALA A 8 -4.57 -2.11 -6.53
N MET A 9 -5.34 -1.06 -6.22
CA MET A 9 -5.33 0.20 -6.96
C MET A 9 -5.03 1.34 -6.00
N SER A 10 -4.04 2.15 -6.35
CA SER A 10 -3.59 3.29 -5.55
C SER A 10 -4.23 4.61 -5.99
N CYS A 11 -4.44 5.50 -5.03
CA CYS A 11 -4.82 6.88 -5.25
C CYS A 11 -3.98 7.76 -4.33
N GLU A 12 -2.86 8.26 -4.86
CA GLU A 12 -1.83 8.97 -4.09
C GLU A 12 -2.28 10.37 -3.63
N ALA A 13 -3.15 11.02 -4.41
CA ALA A 13 -3.68 12.35 -4.11
C ALA A 13 -4.85 12.35 -3.11
N TYR A 14 -5.16 11.20 -2.50
CA TYR A 14 -6.25 11.08 -1.53
C TYR A 14 -6.00 11.95 -0.29
N PHE A 15 -6.98 12.81 0.05
CA PHE A 15 -7.05 13.65 1.26
C PHE A 15 -5.69 14.24 1.67
N ASN A 16 -5.30 15.38 1.09
CA ASN A 16 -4.00 16.04 1.31
C ASN A 16 -2.80 15.14 1.00
N ASN A 17 -2.87 14.40 -0.11
CA ASN A 17 -1.82 13.49 -0.58
C ASN A 17 -1.40 12.44 0.47
N ARG A 18 -2.31 12.05 1.37
CA ARG A 18 -2.09 10.93 2.29
C ARG A 18 -1.91 9.63 1.52
N GLY A 19 -2.64 9.50 0.42
CA GLY A 19 -2.64 8.29 -0.37
C GLY A 19 -3.55 7.21 0.23
N LYS A 20 -4.01 6.31 -0.62
CA LYS A 20 -4.88 5.18 -0.29
C LYS A 20 -4.64 4.05 -1.27
N VAL A 21 -4.77 2.81 -0.82
CA VAL A 21 -4.85 1.63 -1.70
C VAL A 21 -6.17 0.90 -1.44
N GLN A 22 -6.94 0.68 -2.51
CA GLN A 22 -8.15 -0.14 -2.49
C GLN A 22 -7.85 -1.50 -3.10
N ILE A 23 -8.34 -2.57 -2.47
CA ILE A 23 -8.11 -3.95 -2.90
C ILE A 23 -9.43 -4.56 -3.38
N TYR A 24 -9.34 -5.30 -4.48
CA TYR A 24 -10.46 -5.97 -5.13
C TYR A 24 -10.15 -7.43 -5.44
N ASP A 25 -11.16 -8.28 -5.31
CA ASP A 25 -11.17 -9.65 -5.81
C ASP A 25 -12.13 -9.79 -6.98
N TRP A 26 -11.75 -10.59 -7.97
CA TRP A 26 -12.61 -11.00 -9.07
C TRP A 26 -13.60 -12.05 -8.59
N ASN A 27 -14.89 -11.75 -8.71
CA ASN A 27 -15.95 -12.71 -8.45
C ASN A 27 -16.31 -13.42 -9.76
N ILE A 28 -15.98 -14.71 -9.85
CA ILE A 28 -16.24 -15.52 -11.05
C ILE A 28 -17.72 -15.75 -11.32
N ASP A 29 -18.56 -15.78 -10.27
CA ASP A 29 -19.98 -16.08 -10.40
C ASP A 29 -20.75 -14.89 -10.98
N SER A 30 -20.44 -13.68 -10.51
CA SER A 30 -21.07 -12.43 -10.98
C SER A 30 -20.31 -11.75 -12.12
N GLY A 31 -19.06 -12.15 -12.39
CA GLY A 31 -18.24 -11.56 -13.45
C GLY A 31 -17.87 -10.11 -13.18
N ASP A 32 -17.64 -9.76 -11.91
CA ASP A 32 -17.34 -8.39 -11.47
C ASP A 32 -16.21 -8.33 -10.44
N TRP A 33 -15.63 -7.13 -10.28
CA TRP A 33 -14.64 -6.84 -9.25
C TRP A 33 -15.33 -6.38 -7.97
N LYS A 34 -15.14 -7.12 -6.88
CA LYS A 34 -15.67 -6.79 -5.57
C LYS A 34 -14.57 -6.20 -4.69
N SER A 35 -14.83 -5.03 -4.11
CA SER A 35 -13.95 -4.46 -3.09
C SER A 35 -13.91 -5.35 -1.84
N ILE A 36 -12.71 -5.70 -1.39
CA ILE A 36 -12.50 -6.52 -0.19
C ILE A 36 -11.84 -5.76 0.96
N GLY A 37 -11.49 -4.49 0.74
CA GLY A 37 -10.93 -3.64 1.77
C GLY A 37 -10.04 -2.54 1.21
N GLU A 38 -9.56 -1.69 2.11
CA GLU A 38 -8.62 -0.62 1.83
C GLU A 38 -7.55 -0.54 2.90
N VAL A 39 -6.40 -0.01 2.53
CA VAL A 39 -5.35 0.39 3.47
C VAL A 39 -5.05 1.88 3.28
N THR A 40 -4.91 2.58 4.40
CA THR A 40 -4.68 4.03 4.45
C THR A 40 -3.65 4.35 5.52
N VAL A 41 -3.11 5.57 5.44
CA VAL A 41 -2.23 6.12 6.47
C VAL A 41 -2.79 7.44 6.97
N ASN A 42 -2.41 7.81 8.20
CA ASN A 42 -2.85 9.06 8.82
C ASN A 42 -1.87 10.21 8.63
N ASP A 43 -0.85 10.04 7.78
CA ASP A 43 0.24 10.99 7.58
C ASP A 43 0.03 11.84 6.32
N PRO A 44 -0.31 13.15 6.46
CA PRO A 44 -0.46 14.05 5.33
C PRO A 44 0.76 14.03 4.42
N ASN A 45 0.51 14.07 3.11
CA ASN A 45 1.54 14.05 2.09
C ASN A 45 2.46 12.80 2.15
N SER A 46 2.01 11.68 2.70
CA SER A 46 2.74 10.41 2.63
C SER A 46 2.92 9.89 1.18
N PHE A 47 1.99 10.24 0.27
CA PHE A 47 1.89 9.64 -1.06
C PHE A 47 1.82 8.10 -0.99
N PHE A 48 1.10 7.59 0.00
CA PHE A 48 0.94 6.16 0.22
C PHE A 48 0.22 5.49 -0.96
N GLY A 49 0.69 4.31 -1.34
CA GLY A 49 0.25 3.64 -2.57
C GLY A 49 1.16 3.90 -3.77
N TRP A 50 2.31 4.58 -3.56
CA TRP A 50 3.33 4.75 -4.59
C TRP A 50 3.91 3.40 -5.04
N GLY A 51 4.34 2.59 -4.08
CA GLY A 51 4.69 1.19 -4.31
C GLY A 51 3.60 0.29 -3.74
N VAL A 52 3.20 -0.72 -4.52
CA VAL A 52 2.22 -1.72 -4.10
C VAL A 52 2.68 -3.09 -4.60
N GLY A 53 2.69 -4.09 -3.72
CA GLY A 53 3.02 -5.46 -4.09
C GLY A 53 2.20 -6.45 -3.27
N PHE A 54 1.89 -7.59 -3.88
CA PHE A 54 1.34 -8.76 -3.21
C PHE A 54 2.38 -9.86 -3.11
N ASP A 55 2.25 -10.72 -2.11
CA ASP A 55 2.87 -12.04 -2.14
C ASP A 55 2.20 -12.94 -3.21
N SER A 56 2.67 -14.18 -3.35
CA SER A 56 2.11 -15.12 -4.33
C SER A 56 0.64 -15.43 -4.08
N LEU A 57 0.24 -15.66 -2.82
CA LEU A 57 -1.13 -16.03 -2.46
C LEU A 57 -2.07 -14.82 -2.50
N GLY A 58 -1.51 -13.62 -2.44
CA GLY A 58 -2.24 -12.37 -2.43
C GLY A 58 -2.87 -12.05 -1.09
N ASP A 59 -2.56 -12.78 -0.01
CA ASP A 59 -3.04 -12.52 1.35
C ASP A 59 -2.12 -11.58 2.13
N ARG A 60 -0.92 -11.30 1.62
CA ARG A 60 -0.01 -10.29 2.15
C ARG A 60 0.23 -9.18 1.13
N LEU A 61 0.14 -7.95 1.61
CA LEU A 61 0.28 -6.72 0.82
C LEU A 61 1.36 -5.83 1.42
N ALA A 62 2.34 -5.41 0.62
CA ALA A 62 3.26 -4.34 0.96
C ALA A 62 2.85 -3.06 0.24
N VAL A 63 2.77 -1.95 0.98
CA VAL A 63 2.46 -0.62 0.41
C VAL A 63 3.46 0.40 0.92
N SER A 64 3.98 1.24 0.03
CA SER A 64 4.89 2.32 0.37
C SER A 64 4.38 3.69 -0.06
N GLY A 65 4.97 4.72 0.55
CA GLY A 65 4.86 6.11 0.12
C GLY A 65 6.20 6.79 0.35
N TYR A 66 6.66 7.58 -0.61
CA TYR A 66 7.97 8.23 -0.51
C TYR A 66 7.99 9.38 0.52
N GLY A 67 6.82 9.82 0.98
CA GLY A 67 6.68 10.89 1.96
C GLY A 67 7.15 12.23 1.42
N TYR A 68 6.29 13.22 1.47
CA TYR A 68 6.63 14.61 1.23
C TYR A 68 6.02 15.38 2.38
N GLN A 69 6.64 16.43 2.88
CA GLN A 69 5.96 17.36 3.78
C GLN A 69 6.27 18.76 3.29
N VAL A 70 5.23 19.53 2.98
CA VAL A 70 5.41 20.95 2.63
C VAL A 70 5.98 21.65 3.88
N GLY A 71 7.22 22.14 3.79
CA GLY A 71 7.91 22.82 4.90
C GLY A 71 8.81 21.93 5.76
N SER A 72 8.95 20.63 5.43
CA SER A 72 9.91 19.72 6.08
C SER A 72 10.71 18.95 5.01
N PRO A 73 12.04 18.81 5.16
CA PRO A 73 12.88 18.11 4.19
C PRO A 73 12.70 16.59 4.19
N SER A 74 11.95 16.05 5.15
CA SER A 74 11.79 14.61 5.36
C SER A 74 10.99 13.96 4.24
N ARG A 75 11.71 13.50 3.21
CA ARG A 75 11.30 12.47 2.25
C ARG A 75 11.99 11.14 2.56
N ARG A 76 11.94 10.74 3.83
CA ARG A 76 12.60 9.51 4.29
C ARG A 76 11.96 8.28 3.64
N GLY A 77 10.66 8.35 3.33
CA GLY A 77 9.89 7.22 2.81
C GLY A 77 9.42 6.28 3.92
N LEU A 78 8.33 5.58 3.64
CA LEU A 78 7.67 4.62 4.52
C LEU A 78 7.18 3.43 3.70
N ALA A 79 7.30 2.22 4.25
CA ALA A 79 6.56 1.05 3.81
C ALA A 79 5.83 0.39 4.99
N ARG A 80 4.66 -0.19 4.71
CA ARG A 80 3.86 -0.99 5.64
C ARG A 80 3.48 -2.30 4.98
N VAL A 81 3.44 -3.35 5.78
CA VAL A 81 3.01 -4.70 5.36
C VAL A 81 1.69 -5.02 6.05
N PHE A 82 0.75 -5.61 5.32
CA PHE A 82 -0.57 -5.97 5.80
C PHE A 82 -0.89 -7.42 5.46
N ASP A 83 -1.57 -8.11 6.37
CA ASP A 83 -2.16 -9.42 6.13
C ASP A 83 -3.69 -9.30 6.05
N TYR A 84 -4.28 -10.08 5.15
CA TYR A 84 -5.73 -10.19 5.03
C TYR A 84 -6.26 -11.27 5.98
N ASN A 85 -7.09 -10.86 6.94
CA ASN A 85 -7.66 -11.78 7.94
C ASN A 85 -8.98 -12.46 7.47
N GLY A 86 -9.37 -12.29 6.20
CA GLY A 86 -10.67 -12.72 5.66
C GLY A 86 -11.78 -11.66 5.70
N THR A 87 -11.54 -10.54 6.39
CA THR A 87 -12.50 -9.42 6.49
C THR A 87 -11.87 -8.05 6.29
N SER A 88 -10.63 -7.87 6.72
CA SER A 88 -9.89 -6.62 6.68
C SER A 88 -8.40 -6.87 6.46
N TRP A 89 -7.71 -5.82 6.03
CA TRP A 89 -6.26 -5.76 5.93
C TRP A 89 -5.70 -5.19 7.23
N GLU A 90 -4.92 -5.98 7.95
CA GLU A 90 -4.32 -5.59 9.23
C GLU A 90 -2.81 -5.46 9.08
N GLN A 91 -2.25 -4.38 9.63
CA GLN A 91 -0.81 -4.15 9.57
C GLN A 91 -0.07 -5.22 10.39
N VAL A 92 0.99 -5.77 9.80
CA VAL A 92 1.87 -6.75 10.44
C VAL A 92 3.17 -6.06 10.84
N GLY A 93 3.44 -6.03 12.13
CA GLY A 93 4.63 -5.39 12.68
C GLY A 93 4.58 -3.85 12.62
N GLY A 94 5.74 -3.24 12.82
CA GLY A 94 5.90 -1.79 12.79
C GLY A 94 6.08 -1.23 11.38
N ASP A 95 6.15 0.09 11.31
CA ASP A 95 6.47 0.83 10.11
C ASP A 95 7.92 0.57 9.66
N LEU A 96 8.14 0.43 8.35
CA LEU A 96 9.46 0.36 7.75
C LEU A 96 9.82 1.75 7.22
N GLU A 97 10.63 2.49 7.97
CA GLU A 97 10.99 3.87 7.65
C GLU A 97 12.41 3.97 7.07
N GLY A 98 12.59 4.91 6.14
CA GLY A 98 13.92 5.37 5.78
C GLY A 98 14.62 6.07 6.96
N SER A 99 15.93 5.93 7.00
CA SER A 99 16.78 6.48 8.06
C SER A 99 17.24 7.91 7.77
N GLU A 100 17.30 8.30 6.49
CA GLU A 100 17.90 9.56 6.06
C GLU A 100 16.91 10.46 5.30
N ASP A 101 17.09 11.78 5.43
CA ASP A 101 16.32 12.75 4.66
C ASP A 101 16.57 12.57 3.15
N ARG A 102 15.48 12.51 2.38
CA ARG A 102 15.52 12.31 0.91
C ARG A 102 16.04 10.95 0.46
N GLU A 103 15.99 9.96 1.34
CA GLU A 103 16.29 8.57 1.00
C GLU A 103 15.25 7.97 0.05
N GLU A 104 14.01 8.51 0.04
CA GLU A 104 12.91 8.02 -0.80
C GLU A 104 12.71 6.50 -0.63
N PHE A 105 12.88 6.01 0.61
CA PHE A 105 12.75 4.60 0.93
C PHE A 105 11.40 4.05 0.48
N GLY A 106 11.42 2.87 -0.14
CA GLY A 106 10.21 2.26 -0.70
C GLY A 106 9.76 2.87 -2.04
N TYR A 107 10.59 3.66 -2.73
CA TYR A 107 10.30 4.15 -4.09
C TYR A 107 9.94 3.03 -5.07
N SER A 108 10.51 1.84 -4.89
CA SER A 108 10.11 0.61 -5.57
C SER A 108 10.06 -0.53 -4.56
N MET A 109 9.16 -1.49 -4.79
CA MET A 109 9.00 -2.66 -3.95
C MET A 109 8.67 -3.88 -4.78
N ALA A 110 9.09 -5.03 -4.26
CA ALA A 110 8.65 -6.33 -4.70
C ALA A 110 8.48 -7.23 -3.47
N LEU A 111 7.43 -8.04 -3.47
CA LEU A 111 7.31 -9.17 -2.56
C LEU A 111 7.72 -10.42 -3.33
N SER A 112 8.53 -11.27 -2.70
CA SER A 112 8.82 -12.60 -3.22
C SER A 112 7.64 -13.53 -2.96
N GLY A 113 7.39 -14.42 -3.91
CA GLY A 113 6.53 -15.59 -3.72
C GLY A 113 7.26 -16.77 -3.12
#